data_AF-A0A2H1GH98-F1
#
_entry.id   AF-A0A2H1GH98-F1
#
_cell.length_a   1.000
_cell.length_b   1.000
_cell.length_c   1.000
_cell.angle_alpha   90.00
_cell.angle_beta   90.00
_cell.angle_gamma   90.00
#
_symmetry.space_group_name_H-M   'P 1'
#
loop_
_entity.id
_entity.type
_entity.pdbx_description
1 polymer ?
#
loop_
_entity_poly.entity_id
_entity_poly.type
_entity_poly.pdbx_seq_one_letter_code
_entity_poly.pdbx_strand_id
1 'polypeptide(L)'
;MSAFASVYRAPALAQQSYLAREQKRVKRKREASSDEGSRDPSHESIPSDHDEDEAPRVLHPVNKKDPYYVAGHARDQPLPPGDFPHAAVKDSKPDRSVEEELAQLNPPVYIPKVALKAEPQSLRRRHLDNLTAILHKCMLNADWRRASRTWGLILRTEFSGQGTDVRQHGRWMIGAEILMRRDETFERIPLDRDDDEDSAHTQLETVLSDEGFKLARDYYERLILQYPHLQRTHHSTINALAIYPAMFSIWIYEVQNRSSRARRKLHSPSAVDTSEMDIDTSMLSDRTTQHRRAVYEIRDRELEQAIPIAQRLDELLVNPPYDTSHELLHARGMVALWLSDLHKELASAKNANTASNRSDDGDLDASLEDVESSASAVKARSERQRARKIFQRLRGAGSELPPDVVEFLEDDDEDQDDE
;
A
#
# COMPACT_ATOMS: atom_id res chain seq x y z
N MET A 1 -24.26 -30.29 7.48
CA MET A 1 -24.14 -29.68 8.82
C MET A 1 -22.72 -29.85 9.31
N SER A 2 -21.93 -28.78 9.30
CA SER A 2 -20.75 -28.60 10.13
C SER A 2 -20.38 -27.12 10.04
N ALA A 3 -20.54 -26.41 11.15
CA ALA A 3 -20.22 -25.00 11.27
C ALA A 3 -18.78 -24.90 11.77
N PHE A 4 -17.89 -24.33 10.95
CA PHE A 4 -16.57 -23.91 11.40
C PHE A 4 -16.62 -22.43 11.79
N ALA A 5 -16.43 -22.18 13.08
CA ALA A 5 -16.37 -20.86 13.69
C ALA A 5 -15.06 -20.15 13.34
N SER A 6 -15.11 -18.84 13.13
CA SER A 6 -13.91 -18.02 12.92
C SER A 6 -13.15 -17.82 14.22
N VAL A 7 -11.92 -18.31 14.23
CA VAL A 7 -10.89 -18.05 15.24
C VAL A 7 -10.36 -16.64 15.00
N TYR A 8 -10.98 -15.61 15.58
CA TYR A 8 -10.37 -14.33 15.98
C TYR A 8 -11.42 -13.53 16.75
N ARG A 9 -11.43 -13.68 18.07
CA ARG A 9 -12.16 -12.82 19.01
C ARG A 9 -11.12 -12.07 19.83
N ALA A 10 -10.88 -10.80 19.50
CA ALA A 10 -10.08 -9.93 20.35
C ALA A 10 -10.81 -9.69 21.70
N PRO A 11 -10.11 -9.74 22.84
CA PRO A 11 -10.73 -9.58 24.15
C PRO A 11 -11.17 -8.14 24.38
N ALA A 12 -12.39 -7.98 24.87
CA ALA A 12 -12.92 -6.70 25.32
C ALA A 12 -12.13 -6.23 26.56
N LEU A 13 -11.17 -5.34 26.34
CA LEU A 13 -10.57 -4.57 27.43
C LEU A 13 -11.60 -3.56 27.93
N ALA A 14 -12.07 -3.81 29.15
CA ALA A 14 -12.86 -2.88 29.93
C ALA A 14 -12.02 -1.64 30.27
N GLN A 15 -12.14 -0.57 29.48
CA GLN A 15 -11.77 0.77 29.92
C GLN A 15 -12.91 1.30 30.80
N GLN A 16 -12.79 1.04 32.10
CA GLN A 16 -13.55 1.77 33.11
C GLN A 16 -13.12 3.24 33.03
N SER A 17 -14.05 4.12 32.68
CA SER A 17 -13.83 5.56 32.68
C SER A 17 -13.68 6.06 34.13
N TYR A 18 -12.57 6.73 34.41
CA TYR A 18 -12.24 7.32 35.71
C TYR A 18 -13.10 8.55 36.08
N LEU A 19 -14.10 8.91 35.27
CA LEU A 19 -14.93 10.12 35.42
C LEU A 19 -16.31 9.87 36.04
N ALA A 20 -16.53 8.72 36.68
CA ALA A 20 -17.81 8.37 37.32
C ALA A 20 -17.72 8.27 38.86
N ARG A 21 -16.83 9.04 39.52
CA ARG A 21 -16.65 8.94 40.98
C ARG A 21 -17.00 10.16 41.83
N GLU A 22 -17.43 11.29 41.27
CA GLU A 22 -17.73 12.48 42.10
C GLU A 22 -19.20 12.78 42.38
N GLN A 23 -20.17 12.13 41.74
CA GLN A 23 -21.59 12.39 42.03
C GLN A 23 -22.18 11.40 43.03
N LYS A 24 -21.61 11.34 44.24
CA LYS A 24 -22.26 10.70 45.39
C LYS A 24 -21.87 11.37 46.70
N ARG A 25 -22.32 12.61 46.92
CA ARG A 25 -22.46 13.19 48.26
C ARG A 25 -23.92 13.52 48.56
N VAL A 26 -24.58 12.47 49.08
CA VAL A 26 -25.52 12.45 50.20
C VAL A 26 -26.41 13.68 50.41
N LYS A 27 -27.69 13.53 50.05
CA LYS A 27 -28.82 14.25 50.65
C LYS A 27 -28.94 13.81 52.12
N ARG A 28 -28.94 14.75 53.06
CA ARG A 28 -29.45 14.53 54.44
C ARG A 28 -30.64 15.45 54.71
N LYS A 29 -31.66 14.86 55.31
CA LYS A 29 -33.00 15.38 55.61
C LYS A 29 -33.18 15.38 57.13
N ARG A 30 -33.92 16.40 57.63
CA ARG A 30 -34.65 16.50 58.92
C ARG A 30 -33.78 16.80 60.15
N GLU A 31 -34.21 17.62 61.12
CA GLU A 31 -35.51 17.63 61.83
C GLU A 31 -36.03 19.01 62.31
N ALA A 32 -37.32 19.00 62.62
CA ALA A 32 -38.08 20.06 63.26
C ALA A 32 -38.15 19.82 64.77
N SER A 33 -38.16 20.89 65.56
CA SER A 33 -38.66 20.88 66.94
C SER A 33 -39.36 22.19 67.25
N SER A 34 -40.63 22.08 67.59
CA SER A 34 -41.50 23.11 68.14
C SER A 34 -41.10 23.43 69.58
N ASP A 35 -41.16 24.69 69.99
CA ASP A 35 -41.57 25.03 71.37
C ASP A 35 -42.22 26.42 71.42
N GLU A 36 -43.23 26.51 72.27
CA GLU A 36 -44.25 27.55 72.47
C GLU A 36 -43.73 28.76 73.25
N GLY A 37 -44.39 29.92 73.10
CA GLY A 37 -44.00 31.12 73.86
C GLY A 37 -44.82 32.41 73.65
N SER A 38 -46.14 32.32 73.77
CA SER A 38 -47.11 33.32 74.27
C SER A 38 -46.81 34.85 74.26
N ARG A 39 -47.76 35.62 73.70
CA ARG A 39 -48.50 36.80 74.27
C ARG A 39 -48.67 37.98 73.28
N ASP A 40 -49.92 38.20 72.89
CA ASP A 40 -50.53 39.48 72.50
C ASP A 40 -50.89 40.26 73.82
N PRO A 41 -51.34 41.55 73.87
CA PRO A 41 -51.90 42.38 72.78
C PRO A 41 -51.60 43.90 72.85
N SER A 42 -52.20 44.64 71.89
CA SER A 42 -52.86 45.96 72.01
C SER A 42 -52.33 47.14 71.17
N HIS A 43 -53.11 47.47 70.13
CA HIS A 43 -53.74 48.78 69.82
C HIS A 43 -52.98 50.08 70.14
N GLU A 44 -52.75 50.93 69.13
CA GLU A 44 -53.11 52.35 69.13
C GLU A 44 -52.93 53.00 67.74
N SER A 45 -53.67 54.09 67.52
CA SER A 45 -53.93 54.71 66.23
C SER A 45 -53.71 56.24 66.27
N ILE A 46 -52.88 56.76 65.33
CA ILE A 46 -52.95 58.09 64.62
C ILE A 46 -52.56 59.36 65.46
N PRO A 47 -52.18 60.57 64.93
CA PRO A 47 -51.63 61.09 63.63
C PRO A 47 -50.36 61.99 63.76
N SER A 48 -49.78 62.47 62.65
CA SER A 48 -49.54 63.93 62.34
C SER A 48 -48.27 64.23 61.53
N ASP A 49 -48.47 65.09 60.52
CA ASP A 49 -47.61 65.85 59.60
C ASP A 49 -46.19 66.25 60.04
N HIS A 50 -45.20 66.12 59.14
CA HIS A 50 -44.63 67.24 58.36
C HIS A 50 -43.45 66.80 57.47
N ASP A 51 -43.11 67.70 56.55
CA ASP A 51 -42.42 67.56 55.27
C ASP A 51 -40.89 67.29 55.29
N GLU A 52 -40.42 67.00 54.07
CA GLU A 52 -39.09 67.25 53.48
C GLU A 52 -38.05 66.11 53.41
N ASP A 53 -37.83 65.72 52.15
CA ASP A 53 -36.58 65.40 51.45
C ASP A 53 -35.62 64.27 51.91
N GLU A 54 -35.07 63.62 50.89
CA GLU A 54 -33.76 62.95 50.86
C GLU A 54 -33.69 61.42 51.12
N ALA A 55 -33.90 60.65 50.03
CA ALA A 55 -33.17 59.41 49.67
C ALA A 55 -33.24 58.17 50.61
N PRO A 56 -32.75 56.98 50.19
CA PRO A 56 -33.54 55.76 50.12
C PRO A 56 -33.40 54.84 51.34
N ARG A 57 -34.50 54.18 51.73
CA ARG A 57 -34.49 53.11 52.73
C ARG A 57 -34.44 51.74 52.07
N VAL A 58 -33.25 51.20 51.78
CA VAL A 58 -32.96 49.76 51.97
C VAL A 58 -31.48 49.57 52.29
N LEU A 59 -31.21 49.24 53.55
CA LEU A 59 -29.91 48.81 54.06
C LEU A 59 -29.73 47.30 53.80
N HIS A 60 -29.34 46.93 52.58
CA HIS A 60 -28.58 45.70 52.40
C HIS A 60 -27.16 46.10 52.00
N PRO A 61 -26.10 45.56 52.64
CA PRO A 61 -24.74 45.82 52.22
C PRO A 61 -24.57 45.26 50.81
N VAL A 62 -24.69 46.14 49.82
CA VAL A 62 -24.46 45.79 48.44
C VAL A 62 -22.98 45.50 48.33
N ASN A 63 -22.65 44.23 48.09
CA ASN A 63 -21.29 43.81 47.88
C ASN A 63 -20.74 44.62 46.69
N LYS A 64 -19.66 45.38 46.87
CA LYS A 64 -19.07 46.21 45.80
C LYS A 64 -18.60 45.40 44.58
N LYS A 65 -18.57 44.07 44.71
CA LYS A 65 -18.27 43.11 43.64
C LYS A 65 -19.53 42.55 42.95
N ASP A 66 -20.73 42.96 43.37
CA ASP A 66 -21.97 42.54 42.74
C ASP A 66 -22.04 43.10 41.31
N PRO A 67 -22.18 42.25 40.28
CA PRO A 67 -22.28 42.68 38.89
C PRO A 67 -23.34 43.76 38.65
N TYR A 68 -24.49 43.72 39.36
CA TYR A 68 -25.55 44.73 39.23
C TYR A 68 -25.11 46.10 39.76
N TYR A 69 -24.35 46.10 40.86
CA TYR A 69 -23.80 47.32 41.45
C TYR A 69 -22.69 47.93 40.57
N VAL A 70 -21.79 47.09 40.05
CA VAL A 70 -20.71 47.53 39.13
C VAL A 70 -21.29 48.04 37.81
N ALA A 71 -22.35 47.42 37.31
CA ALA A 71 -23.03 47.83 36.08
C ALA A 71 -23.99 49.02 36.27
N GLY A 72 -24.17 49.52 37.50
CA GLY A 72 -25.10 50.62 37.80
C GLY A 72 -26.57 50.30 37.48
N HIS A 73 -26.93 49.02 37.44
CA HIS A 73 -28.27 48.57 37.05
C HIS A 73 -29.05 48.07 38.26
N ALA A 74 -30.29 48.55 38.41
CA ALA A 74 -31.17 48.16 39.51
C ALA A 74 -31.60 46.69 39.35
N ARG A 75 -31.61 45.92 40.45
CA ARG A 75 -32.06 44.52 40.45
C ARG A 75 -33.52 44.33 40.04
N ASP A 76 -34.33 45.37 40.24
CA ASP A 76 -35.76 45.35 40.00
C ASP A 76 -36.10 45.65 38.53
N GLN A 77 -35.11 46.07 37.73
CA GLN A 77 -35.27 46.29 36.30
C GLN A 77 -34.87 45.02 35.53
N PRO A 78 -35.71 44.55 34.59
CA PRO A 78 -35.33 43.44 33.73
C PRO A 78 -34.13 43.84 32.87
N LEU A 79 -33.12 42.95 32.81
CA LEU A 79 -31.97 43.12 31.94
C LEU A 79 -32.43 43.30 30.48
N PRO A 80 -31.79 44.19 29.70
CA PRO A 80 -32.16 44.41 28.31
C PRO A 80 -32.08 43.10 27.50
N PRO A 81 -33.13 42.76 26.72
CA PRO A 81 -33.14 41.53 25.93
C PRO A 81 -32.21 41.65 24.70
N GLY A 82 -31.13 40.87 24.67
CA GLY A 82 -30.12 40.86 23.61
C GLY A 82 -28.77 40.39 24.14
N ASP A 83 -27.78 40.17 23.26
CA ASP A 83 -26.46 39.54 23.53
C ASP A 83 -25.61 40.28 24.59
N PHE A 84 -26.06 40.22 25.83
CA PHE A 84 -25.34 40.68 27.00
C PHE A 84 -24.33 39.58 27.39
N PRO A 85 -23.08 39.93 27.73
CA PRO A 85 -22.00 38.95 27.96
C PRO A 85 -22.25 37.97 29.13
N HIS A 86 -23.34 38.13 29.88
CA HIS A 86 -23.80 37.22 30.92
C HIS A 86 -25.29 36.86 30.81
N ALA A 87 -25.92 37.04 29.64
CA ALA A 87 -27.29 36.59 29.42
C ALA A 87 -27.37 35.07 29.59
N ALA A 88 -28.39 34.61 30.33
CA ALA A 88 -28.66 33.18 30.47
C ALA A 88 -28.82 32.57 29.07
N VAL A 89 -28.02 31.54 28.77
CA VAL A 89 -28.07 30.82 27.50
C VAL A 89 -29.51 30.37 27.29
N LYS A 90 -30.10 30.75 26.16
CA LYS A 90 -31.45 30.27 25.81
C LYS A 90 -31.38 28.75 25.69
N ASP A 91 -32.07 28.05 26.58
CA ASP A 91 -32.33 26.62 26.44
C ASP A 91 -33.16 26.41 25.17
N SER A 92 -32.48 26.23 24.05
CA SER A 92 -33.07 25.73 22.82
C SER A 92 -33.65 24.37 23.17
N LYS A 93 -34.98 24.24 23.17
CA LYS A 93 -35.62 22.92 23.18
C LYS A 93 -35.00 22.10 22.04
N PRO A 94 -34.38 20.94 22.32
CA PRO A 94 -33.80 20.15 21.25
C PRO A 94 -34.96 19.45 20.53
N ASP A 95 -35.35 19.98 19.36
CA ASP A 95 -36.14 19.23 18.38
C ASP A 95 -35.31 18.11 17.70
N ARG A 96 -34.05 17.92 18.12
CA ARG A 96 -33.18 16.85 17.66
C ARG A 96 -33.09 15.78 18.74
N SER A 97 -33.39 14.54 18.34
CA SER A 97 -33.19 13.39 19.20
C SER A 97 -31.71 13.32 19.58
N VAL A 98 -31.40 13.21 20.88
CA VAL A 98 -30.03 13.11 21.42
C VAL A 98 -29.20 12.03 20.71
N GLU A 99 -29.88 10.99 20.19
CA GLU A 99 -29.31 9.93 19.37
C GLU A 99 -28.69 10.43 18.05
N GLU A 100 -29.29 11.43 17.40
CA GLU A 100 -28.78 12.01 16.15
C GLU A 100 -27.59 12.93 16.40
N GLU A 101 -27.59 13.66 17.50
CA GLU A 101 -26.45 14.53 17.88
C GLU A 101 -25.23 13.71 18.23
N LEU A 102 -25.39 12.62 18.98
CA LEU A 102 -24.30 11.70 19.32
C LEU A 102 -23.78 10.91 18.10
N ALA A 103 -24.62 10.73 17.06
CA ALA A 103 -24.24 10.12 15.79
C ALA A 103 -23.54 11.09 14.83
N GLN A 104 -23.74 12.40 14.99
CA GLN A 104 -23.11 13.44 14.17
C GLN A 104 -21.74 13.88 14.71
N LEU A 105 -21.36 13.47 15.92
CA LEU A 105 -20.01 13.69 16.45
C LEU A 105 -18.97 12.95 15.59
N ASN A 106 -17.77 13.51 15.51
CA ASN A 106 -16.65 12.88 14.80
C ASN A 106 -15.45 12.73 15.76
N PRO A 107 -15.11 11.50 16.22
CA PRO A 107 -15.77 10.23 15.88
C PRO A 107 -17.15 10.05 16.54
N PRO A 108 -18.10 9.33 15.89
CA PRO A 108 -19.45 9.18 16.42
C PRO A 108 -19.46 8.31 17.67
N VAL A 109 -20.04 8.83 18.74
CA VAL A 109 -20.08 8.17 20.06
C VAL A 109 -21.25 7.18 20.13
N TYR A 110 -22.29 7.36 19.29
CA TYR A 110 -23.47 6.52 19.24
C TYR A 110 -23.87 6.20 17.80
N ILE A 111 -24.16 4.92 17.53
CA ILE A 111 -24.68 4.46 16.24
C ILE A 111 -26.17 4.14 16.43
N PRO A 112 -27.09 4.88 15.79
CA PRO A 112 -28.53 4.65 15.97
C PRO A 112 -28.93 3.23 15.56
N LYS A 113 -29.82 2.59 16.33
CA LYS A 113 -30.32 1.23 16.05
C LYS A 113 -31.05 1.11 14.71
N VAL A 114 -31.53 2.22 14.15
CA VAL A 114 -32.11 2.30 12.81
C VAL A 114 -31.02 2.20 11.73
N ALA A 115 -29.80 2.70 11.97
CA ALA A 115 -28.65 2.50 11.08
C ALA A 115 -28.16 1.04 11.08
N LEU A 116 -28.33 0.32 12.20
CA LEU A 116 -28.09 -1.12 12.27
C LEU A 116 -29.18 -1.96 11.55
N LYS A 117 -30.36 -1.38 11.30
CA LYS A 117 -31.48 -2.00 10.57
C LYS A 117 -31.65 -1.48 9.13
N ALA A 118 -30.95 -0.42 8.75
CA ALA A 118 -30.87 0.10 7.40
C ALA A 118 -29.92 -0.74 6.54
N GLU A 119 -30.22 -2.02 6.41
CA GLU A 119 -29.79 -2.79 5.25
C GLU A 119 -30.93 -2.70 4.22
N PRO A 120 -30.70 -1.91 3.17
CA PRO A 120 -30.05 -2.55 2.04
C PRO A 120 -28.78 -1.78 1.68
N GLN A 121 -27.66 -2.50 1.54
CA GLN A 121 -26.68 -2.23 0.50
C GLN A 121 -27.41 -1.56 -0.68
N SER A 122 -27.11 -0.27 -0.94
CA SER A 122 -27.78 0.45 -2.02
C SER A 122 -27.79 -0.42 -3.27
N LEU A 123 -28.85 -0.39 -4.09
CA LEU A 123 -28.94 -1.24 -5.28
C LEU A 123 -27.66 -1.12 -6.15
N ARG A 124 -27.04 0.06 -6.14
CA ARG A 124 -25.72 0.33 -6.75
C ARG A 124 -24.57 -0.41 -6.07
N ARG A 125 -24.52 -0.48 -4.74
CA ARG A 125 -23.53 -1.28 -3.99
C ARG A 125 -23.69 -2.77 -4.29
N ARG A 126 -24.92 -3.30 -4.26
CA ARG A 126 -25.21 -4.69 -4.67
C ARG A 126 -24.77 -4.96 -6.10
N HIS A 127 -25.02 -4.01 -7.00
CA HIS A 127 -24.57 -4.12 -8.38
C HIS A 127 -23.06 -4.14 -8.50
N LEU A 128 -22.34 -3.27 -7.79
CA LEU A 128 -20.88 -3.25 -7.75
C LEU A 128 -20.31 -4.56 -7.17
N ASP A 129 -20.90 -5.07 -6.09
CA ASP A 129 -20.49 -6.33 -5.46
C ASP A 129 -20.69 -7.50 -6.45
N ASN A 130 -21.83 -7.53 -7.16
CA ASN A 130 -22.09 -8.51 -8.22
C ASN A 130 -21.11 -8.38 -9.39
N LEU A 131 -20.80 -7.16 -9.86
CA LEU A 131 -19.81 -6.96 -10.92
C LEU A 131 -18.42 -7.41 -10.48
N THR A 132 -18.04 -7.13 -9.23
CA THR A 132 -16.76 -7.56 -8.66
C THR A 132 -16.69 -9.08 -8.56
N ALA A 133 -17.77 -9.74 -8.15
CA ALA A 133 -17.84 -11.21 -8.12
C ALA A 133 -17.74 -11.82 -9.53
N ILE A 134 -18.44 -11.24 -10.52
CA ILE A 134 -18.35 -11.67 -11.92
C ILE A 134 -16.93 -11.47 -12.45
N LEU A 135 -16.28 -10.36 -12.11
CA LEU A 135 -14.91 -10.06 -12.52
C LEU A 135 -13.95 -11.15 -12.05
N HIS A 136 -13.93 -11.45 -10.74
CA HIS A 136 -13.05 -12.47 -10.18
C HIS A 136 -13.36 -13.86 -10.75
N LYS A 137 -14.64 -14.19 -10.97
CA LYS A 137 -15.02 -15.45 -11.64
C LYS A 137 -14.49 -15.53 -13.07
N CYS A 138 -14.56 -14.43 -13.83
CA CYS A 138 -13.98 -14.38 -15.18
C CYS A 138 -12.46 -14.55 -15.16
N MET A 139 -11.75 -13.93 -14.20
CA MET A 139 -10.30 -14.08 -14.03
C MET A 139 -9.91 -15.51 -13.67
N LEU A 140 -10.62 -16.16 -12.74
CA LEU A 140 -10.38 -17.55 -12.36
C LEU A 140 -10.60 -18.53 -13.53
N ASN A 141 -11.53 -18.20 -14.43
CA ASN A 141 -11.80 -18.98 -15.63
C ASN A 141 -10.90 -18.59 -16.83
N ALA A 142 -9.92 -17.71 -16.65
CA ALA A 142 -9.08 -17.13 -17.71
C ALA A 142 -9.87 -16.48 -18.87
N ASP A 143 -11.09 -15.99 -18.61
CA ASP A 143 -11.89 -15.25 -19.59
C ASP A 143 -11.60 -13.74 -19.48
N TRP A 144 -10.42 -13.34 -19.96
CA TRP A 144 -9.92 -11.97 -19.85
C TRP A 144 -10.74 -10.97 -20.68
N ARG A 145 -11.39 -11.42 -21.76
CA ARG A 145 -12.26 -10.56 -22.58
C ARG A 145 -13.51 -10.14 -21.83
N ARG A 146 -14.17 -11.07 -21.12
CA ARG A 146 -15.31 -10.73 -20.26
C ARG A 146 -14.87 -9.97 -19.02
N ALA A 147 -13.73 -10.34 -18.43
CA ALA A 147 -13.17 -9.60 -17.30
C ALA A 147 -12.94 -8.12 -17.66
N SER A 148 -12.35 -7.83 -18.82
CA SER A 148 -12.12 -6.47 -19.31
C SER A 148 -13.41 -5.65 -19.46
N ARG A 149 -14.49 -6.25 -19.96
CA ARG A 149 -15.80 -5.57 -20.07
C ARG A 149 -16.40 -5.28 -18.70
N THR A 150 -16.36 -6.26 -17.80
CA THR A 150 -16.85 -6.11 -16.42
C THR A 150 -16.05 -5.04 -15.68
N TRP A 151 -14.73 -5.01 -15.87
CA TRP A 151 -13.86 -3.96 -15.35
C TRP A 151 -14.25 -2.57 -15.85
N GLY A 152 -14.51 -2.44 -17.15
CA GLY A 152 -15.02 -1.19 -17.73
C GLY A 152 -16.38 -0.76 -17.17
N LEU A 153 -17.25 -1.71 -16.79
CA LEU A 153 -18.51 -1.39 -16.11
C LEU A 153 -18.26 -0.88 -14.69
N ILE A 154 -17.37 -1.53 -13.92
CA ILE A 154 -16.99 -1.11 -12.57
C ILE A 154 -16.48 0.33 -12.56
N LEU A 155 -15.56 0.68 -13.48
CA LEU A 155 -15.01 2.03 -13.58
C LEU A 155 -16.08 3.11 -13.87
N ARG A 156 -17.17 2.73 -14.55
CA ARG A 156 -18.30 3.61 -14.85
C ARG A 156 -19.37 3.62 -13.77
N THR A 157 -19.28 2.76 -12.75
CA THR A 157 -20.23 2.79 -11.63
C THR A 157 -19.88 3.93 -10.68
N GLU A 158 -20.88 4.77 -10.41
CA GLU A 158 -20.79 5.90 -9.48
C GLU A 158 -21.61 5.62 -8.21
N PHE A 159 -20.95 5.71 -7.07
CA PHE A 159 -21.55 5.61 -5.75
C PHE A 159 -21.60 7.00 -5.13
N SER A 160 -22.80 7.48 -4.78
CA SER A 160 -23.00 8.80 -4.16
C SER A 160 -22.37 9.97 -4.95
N GLY A 161 -22.38 9.90 -6.29
CA GLY A 161 -21.79 10.92 -7.17
C GLY A 161 -20.26 10.90 -7.24
N GLN A 162 -19.62 9.89 -6.64
CA GLN A 162 -18.19 9.63 -6.75
C GLN A 162 -17.96 8.37 -7.58
N GLY A 163 -17.03 8.44 -8.52
CA GLY A 163 -16.58 7.27 -9.26
C GLY A 163 -15.92 6.23 -8.35
N THR A 164 -15.84 5.00 -8.82
CA THR A 164 -15.16 3.92 -8.10
C THR A 164 -13.67 4.23 -7.94
N ASP A 165 -13.17 4.33 -6.70
CA ASP A 165 -11.74 4.55 -6.45
C ASP A 165 -10.93 3.30 -6.88
N VAL A 166 -9.99 3.52 -7.80
CA VAL A 166 -9.11 2.50 -8.40
C VAL A 166 -8.03 2.05 -7.42
N ARG A 167 -7.68 2.90 -6.44
CA ARG A 167 -6.65 2.56 -5.45
C ARG A 167 -7.14 1.50 -4.46
N GLN A 168 -8.43 1.46 -4.17
CA GLN A 168 -8.95 0.59 -3.11
C GLN A 168 -9.14 -0.86 -3.59
N HIS A 169 -9.12 -1.81 -2.65
CA HIS A 169 -9.44 -3.22 -2.90
C HIS A 169 -8.57 -3.91 -3.97
N GLY A 170 -7.31 -3.48 -4.15
CA GLY A 170 -6.39 -4.09 -5.13
C GLY A 170 -6.80 -3.88 -6.59
N ARG A 171 -7.79 -3.01 -6.85
CA ARG A 171 -8.33 -2.69 -8.17
C ARG A 171 -7.28 -2.20 -9.16
N TRP A 172 -6.32 -1.43 -8.68
CA TRP A 172 -5.20 -0.96 -9.48
C TRP A 172 -4.33 -2.11 -10.02
N MET A 173 -4.10 -3.18 -9.24
CA MET A 173 -3.38 -4.37 -9.74
C MET A 173 -4.22 -5.16 -10.73
N ILE A 174 -5.52 -5.34 -10.44
CA ILE A 174 -6.45 -6.05 -11.32
C ILE A 174 -6.54 -5.37 -12.70
N GLY A 175 -6.57 -4.03 -12.72
CA GLY A 175 -6.58 -3.26 -13.96
C GLY A 175 -5.36 -3.53 -14.84
N ALA A 176 -4.17 -3.57 -14.24
CA ALA A 176 -2.94 -3.90 -14.96
C ALA A 176 -2.91 -5.36 -15.42
N GLU A 177 -3.31 -6.30 -14.57
CA GLU A 177 -3.35 -7.73 -14.91
C GLU A 177 -4.25 -8.00 -16.11
N ILE A 178 -5.45 -7.41 -16.14
CA ILE A 178 -6.36 -7.54 -17.28
C ILE A 178 -5.73 -7.00 -18.56
N LEU A 179 -5.01 -5.87 -18.50
CA LEU A 179 -4.34 -5.31 -19.68
C LEU A 179 -3.25 -6.23 -20.23
N MET A 180 -2.47 -6.86 -19.35
CA MET A 180 -1.42 -7.81 -19.76
C MET A 180 -1.98 -9.08 -20.36
N ARG A 181 -3.06 -9.61 -19.77
CA ARG A 181 -3.60 -10.93 -20.11
C ARG A 181 -4.71 -10.91 -21.15
N ARG A 182 -5.26 -9.75 -21.51
CA ARG A 182 -6.36 -9.62 -22.49
C ARG A 182 -6.04 -10.30 -23.82
N ASP A 183 -4.81 -10.10 -24.27
CA ASP A 183 -4.31 -10.55 -25.56
C ASP A 183 -3.21 -11.62 -25.37
N GLU A 184 -3.29 -12.39 -24.28
CA GLU A 184 -2.34 -13.49 -24.03
C GLU A 184 -2.49 -14.61 -25.07
N THR A 185 -1.35 -15.19 -25.43
CA THR A 185 -1.28 -16.36 -26.30
C THR A 185 -0.79 -17.56 -25.50
N PHE A 186 -1.09 -18.75 -25.98
CA PHE A 186 -0.63 -19.99 -25.36
C PHE A 186 0.47 -20.59 -26.23
N GLU A 187 1.63 -20.81 -25.64
CA GLU A 187 2.70 -21.56 -26.28
C GLU A 187 2.82 -22.95 -25.67
N ARG A 188 3.13 -23.91 -26.53
CA ARG A 188 3.38 -25.29 -26.17
C ARG A 188 4.85 -25.44 -25.81
N ILE A 189 5.14 -25.67 -24.54
CA ILE A 189 6.51 -25.83 -24.05
C ILE A 189 6.69 -27.28 -23.56
N PRO A 190 7.72 -27.98 -24.04
CA PRO A 190 8.04 -29.33 -23.59
C PRO A 190 8.47 -29.34 -22.13
N LEU A 191 7.97 -30.30 -21.36
CA LEU A 191 8.41 -30.54 -20.00
C LEU A 191 9.68 -31.39 -20.02
N ASP A 192 10.69 -30.92 -19.30
CA ASP A 192 11.88 -31.71 -18.97
C ASP A 192 11.49 -32.61 -17.80
N ARG A 193 11.23 -33.88 -18.06
CA ARG A 193 11.04 -34.87 -17.00
C ARG A 193 11.95 -36.05 -17.26
N ASP A 194 12.81 -36.29 -16.28
CA ASP A 194 13.64 -37.48 -16.18
C ASP A 194 12.75 -38.73 -16.04
N ASP A 195 13.07 -39.71 -16.88
CA ASP A 195 12.70 -41.12 -16.85
C ASP A 195 11.22 -41.53 -17.03
N ASP A 196 11.05 -42.38 -18.05
CA ASP A 196 10.01 -43.37 -18.31
C ASP A 196 8.60 -42.92 -18.78
N GLU A 197 8.22 -43.48 -19.94
CA GLU A 197 6.93 -43.48 -20.64
C GLU A 197 6.66 -42.36 -21.68
N ASP A 198 7.10 -42.59 -22.92
CA ASP A 198 6.45 -42.42 -24.25
C ASP A 198 5.31 -41.38 -24.49
N SER A 199 5.20 -40.32 -23.69
CA SER A 199 4.29 -39.20 -23.96
C SER A 199 5.00 -37.88 -23.73
N ALA A 200 5.25 -37.17 -24.84
CA ALA A 200 5.69 -35.78 -24.84
C ALA A 200 4.62 -34.89 -24.18
N HIS A 201 4.64 -34.82 -22.85
CA HIS A 201 3.75 -33.97 -22.07
C HIS A 201 4.15 -32.52 -22.32
N THR A 202 3.43 -31.88 -23.22
CA THR A 202 3.59 -30.46 -23.53
C THR A 202 2.74 -29.67 -22.55
N GLN A 203 3.36 -28.77 -21.77
CA GLN A 203 2.61 -27.81 -20.96
C GLN A 203 2.26 -26.59 -21.82
N LEU A 204 1.02 -26.11 -21.70
CA LEU A 204 0.64 -24.81 -22.25
C LEU A 204 1.10 -23.73 -21.27
N GLU A 205 2.08 -22.94 -21.66
CA GLU A 205 2.53 -21.78 -20.89
C GLU A 205 1.90 -20.51 -21.49
N THR A 206 1.39 -19.64 -20.62
CA THR A 206 0.84 -18.35 -21.04
C THR A 206 1.95 -17.40 -21.43
N VAL A 207 1.88 -16.86 -22.64
CA VAL A 207 2.79 -15.83 -23.13
C VAL A 207 2.08 -14.49 -23.13
N LEU A 208 2.68 -13.55 -22.40
CA LEU A 208 2.19 -12.18 -22.33
C LEU A 208 2.52 -11.49 -23.65
N SER A 209 1.53 -10.80 -24.21
CA SER A 209 1.71 -10.00 -25.40
C SER A 209 2.56 -8.76 -25.09
N ASP A 210 3.48 -8.41 -25.99
CA ASP A 210 4.29 -7.18 -25.90
C ASP A 210 3.42 -5.93 -25.75
N GLU A 211 2.31 -5.88 -26.49
CA GLU A 211 1.36 -4.76 -26.44
C GLU A 211 0.62 -4.74 -25.11
N GLY A 212 0.20 -5.90 -24.59
CA GLY A 212 -0.44 -6.01 -23.28
C GLY A 212 0.48 -5.55 -22.15
N PHE A 213 1.75 -5.94 -22.21
CA PHE A 213 2.78 -5.51 -21.27
C PHE A 213 3.03 -3.99 -21.33
N LYS A 214 3.12 -3.42 -22.54
CA LYS A 214 3.25 -1.97 -22.74
C LYS A 214 2.06 -1.21 -22.16
N LEU A 215 0.84 -1.65 -22.47
CA LEU A 215 -0.39 -1.03 -21.94
C LEU A 215 -0.45 -1.08 -20.41
N ALA A 216 0.02 -2.15 -19.79
CA ALA A 216 0.08 -2.28 -18.34
C ALA A 216 1.12 -1.34 -17.71
N ARG A 217 2.30 -1.18 -18.33
CA ARG A 217 3.29 -0.16 -17.90
C ARG A 217 2.71 1.23 -18.00
N ASP A 218 2.16 1.61 -19.16
CA ASP A 218 1.54 2.92 -19.35
C ASP A 218 0.38 3.15 -18.35
N TYR A 219 -0.33 2.09 -17.95
CA TYR A 219 -1.38 2.16 -16.95
C TYR A 219 -0.82 2.50 -15.55
N TYR A 220 0.25 1.83 -15.11
CA TYR A 220 0.92 2.18 -13.85
C TYR A 220 1.52 3.58 -13.89
N GLU A 221 2.14 3.98 -14.98
CA GLU A 221 2.67 5.34 -15.15
C GLU A 221 1.57 6.40 -15.03
N ARG A 222 0.41 6.15 -15.65
CA ARG A 222 -0.77 7.03 -15.48
C ARG A 222 -1.23 7.08 -14.03
N LEU A 223 -1.27 5.95 -13.32
CA LEU A 223 -1.62 5.93 -11.90
C LEU A 223 -0.62 6.69 -11.03
N ILE A 224 0.67 6.59 -11.33
CA ILE A 224 1.73 7.32 -10.62
C ILE A 224 1.55 8.82 -10.81
N LEU A 225 1.25 9.27 -12.02
CA LEU A 225 0.99 10.69 -12.32
C LEU A 225 -0.28 11.20 -11.63
N GLN A 226 -1.32 10.36 -11.55
CA GLN A 226 -2.59 10.71 -10.90
C GLN A 226 -2.49 10.71 -9.37
N TYR A 227 -1.67 9.82 -8.81
CA TYR A 227 -1.54 9.61 -7.37
C TYR A 227 -0.07 9.70 -6.91
N PRO A 228 0.57 10.89 -7.06
CA PRO A 228 1.93 11.10 -6.61
C PRO A 228 2.02 10.97 -5.08
N HIS A 229 3.21 10.67 -4.58
CA HIS A 229 3.42 10.69 -3.14
C HIS A 229 3.47 12.14 -2.62
N LEU A 230 2.51 12.52 -1.77
CA LEU A 230 2.56 13.78 -1.03
C LEU A 230 2.93 13.53 0.43
N GLN A 231 3.81 14.34 1.01
CA GLN A 231 4.27 14.18 2.40
C GLN A 231 3.13 14.19 3.45
N ARG A 232 1.95 14.71 3.10
CA ARG A 232 0.78 14.81 4.00
C ARG A 232 -0.32 13.78 3.69
N THR A 233 -0.13 12.89 2.71
CA THR A 233 -1.11 11.83 2.47
C THR A 233 -1.10 10.79 3.58
N HIS A 234 -2.27 10.27 3.93
CA HIS A 234 -2.36 9.18 4.89
C HIS A 234 -1.56 7.96 4.41
N HIS A 235 -0.75 7.39 5.29
CA HIS A 235 0.09 6.21 5.04
C HIS A 235 -0.69 4.98 4.53
N SER A 236 -2.02 4.93 4.76
CA SER A 236 -2.91 3.86 4.30
C SER A 236 -3.35 4.00 2.84
N THR A 237 -3.07 5.13 2.19
CA THR A 237 -3.51 5.36 0.81
C THR A 237 -2.44 4.89 -0.18
N ILE A 238 -2.86 4.12 -1.17
CA ILE A 238 -1.97 3.69 -2.25
C ILE A 238 -1.55 4.92 -3.05
N ASN A 239 -0.24 5.10 -3.17
CA ASN A 239 0.41 6.22 -3.82
C ASN A 239 1.56 5.69 -4.69
N ALA A 240 2.29 6.59 -5.32
CA ALA A 240 3.45 6.24 -6.14
C ALA A 240 4.45 5.28 -5.44
N LEU A 241 4.70 5.40 -4.12
CA LEU A 241 5.61 4.50 -3.39
C LEU A 241 5.15 3.04 -3.42
N ALA A 242 3.84 2.78 -3.42
CA ALA A 242 3.31 1.42 -3.53
C ALA A 242 3.19 0.94 -4.99
N ILE A 243 2.98 1.88 -5.94
CA ILE A 243 2.76 1.54 -7.34
C ILE A 243 4.07 1.22 -8.07
N TYR A 244 5.16 1.97 -7.79
CA TYR A 244 6.46 1.74 -8.43
C TYR A 244 6.99 0.31 -8.22
N PRO A 245 7.05 -0.24 -6.98
CA PRO A 245 7.50 -1.60 -6.76
C PRO A 245 6.72 -2.64 -7.57
N ALA A 246 5.39 -2.50 -7.66
CA ALA A 246 4.58 -3.41 -8.47
C ALA A 246 4.87 -3.30 -9.97
N MET A 247 5.03 -2.09 -10.49
CA MET A 247 5.40 -1.85 -11.89
C MET A 247 6.76 -2.49 -12.22
N PHE A 248 7.78 -2.28 -11.37
CA PHE A 248 9.10 -2.88 -11.56
C PHE A 248 9.08 -4.39 -11.39
N SER A 249 8.31 -4.92 -10.44
CA SER A 249 8.17 -6.38 -10.24
C SER A 249 7.64 -7.06 -11.49
N ILE A 250 6.62 -6.48 -12.13
CA ILE A 250 6.06 -7.00 -13.38
C ILE A 250 7.06 -6.89 -14.53
N TRP A 251 7.83 -5.80 -14.59
CA TRP A 251 8.86 -5.63 -15.61
C TRP A 251 9.99 -6.67 -15.46
N ILE A 252 10.52 -6.84 -14.26
CA ILE A 252 11.55 -7.84 -13.94
C ILE A 252 11.03 -9.24 -14.26
N TYR A 253 9.82 -9.57 -13.80
CA TYR A 253 9.18 -10.85 -14.06
C TYR A 253 9.10 -11.14 -15.56
N GLU A 254 8.64 -10.20 -16.37
CA GLU A 254 8.45 -10.45 -17.80
C GLU A 254 9.79 -10.67 -18.53
N VAL A 255 10.85 -9.94 -18.18
CA VAL A 255 12.18 -10.15 -18.75
C VAL A 255 12.74 -11.52 -18.38
N GLN A 256 12.68 -11.89 -17.09
CA GLN A 256 13.14 -13.19 -16.62
C GLN A 256 12.32 -14.34 -17.20
N ASN A 257 11.00 -14.16 -17.34
CA ASN A 257 10.10 -15.15 -17.89
C ASN A 257 10.36 -15.36 -19.40
N ARG A 258 10.57 -14.27 -20.17
CA ARG A 258 11.01 -14.38 -21.59
C ARG A 258 12.30 -15.18 -21.72
N SER A 259 13.32 -14.84 -20.93
CA SER A 259 14.60 -15.53 -20.96
C SER A 259 14.47 -17.01 -20.58
N SER A 260 13.74 -17.31 -19.51
CA SER A 260 13.49 -18.68 -19.05
C SER A 260 12.75 -19.54 -20.08
N ARG A 261 11.68 -19.00 -20.68
CA ARG A 261 10.94 -19.67 -21.76
C ARG A 261 11.82 -19.92 -22.99
N ALA A 262 12.62 -18.93 -23.39
CA ALA A 262 13.53 -19.07 -24.52
C ALA A 262 14.57 -20.18 -24.29
N ARG A 263 15.13 -20.28 -23.07
CA ARG A 263 16.05 -21.36 -22.71
C ARG A 263 15.36 -22.73 -22.71
N ARG A 264 14.16 -22.86 -22.13
CA ARG A 264 13.40 -24.12 -22.16
C ARG A 264 13.13 -24.61 -23.59
N LYS A 265 12.82 -23.69 -24.52
CA LYS A 265 12.65 -24.03 -25.94
C LYS A 265 13.92 -24.62 -26.57
N LEU A 266 15.11 -24.16 -26.15
CA LEU A 266 16.38 -24.73 -26.62
C LEU A 266 16.67 -26.12 -26.05
N HIS A 267 16.15 -26.45 -24.87
CA HIS A 267 16.32 -27.77 -24.23
C HIS A 267 15.36 -28.84 -24.77
N SER A 268 14.27 -28.45 -25.45
CA SER A 268 13.32 -29.40 -26.04
C SER A 268 13.99 -30.34 -27.06
N PRO A 269 13.95 -31.67 -26.85
CA PRO A 269 14.53 -32.66 -27.77
C PRO A 269 13.73 -32.83 -29.08
N SER A 270 12.60 -32.12 -29.27
CA SER A 270 11.63 -32.37 -30.36
C SER A 270 12.03 -31.88 -31.76
N ALA A 271 13.31 -31.61 -32.04
CA ALA A 271 13.79 -31.28 -33.39
C ALA A 271 14.80 -32.29 -33.96
N VAL A 272 14.94 -33.46 -33.33
CA VAL A 272 15.84 -34.51 -33.81
C VAL A 272 15.01 -35.74 -34.15
N ASP A 273 14.69 -35.87 -35.43
CA ASP A 273 14.35 -37.14 -36.09
C ASP A 273 15.52 -38.10 -35.86
N THR A 274 15.41 -38.97 -34.86
CA THR A 274 16.41 -40.00 -34.56
C THR A 274 16.29 -41.13 -35.58
N SER A 275 16.93 -40.95 -36.74
CA SER A 275 17.56 -42.10 -37.38
C SER A 275 18.83 -42.40 -36.60
N GLU A 276 18.81 -43.48 -35.83
CA GLU A 276 20.00 -44.09 -35.23
C GLU A 276 20.99 -44.46 -36.35
N MET A 277 21.89 -43.55 -36.67
CA MET A 277 23.11 -43.80 -37.44
C MET A 277 24.27 -43.19 -36.67
N ASP A 278 25.36 -43.93 -36.56
CA ASP A 278 26.61 -43.56 -35.88
C ASP A 278 26.93 -42.07 -36.01
N ILE A 279 26.67 -41.31 -34.94
CA ILE A 279 26.90 -39.87 -34.93
C ILE A 279 28.41 -39.65 -34.82
N ASP A 280 29.00 -39.14 -35.90
CA ASP A 280 30.40 -38.71 -35.94
C ASP A 280 30.69 -37.67 -34.82
N THR A 281 31.83 -37.79 -34.15
CA THR A 281 32.21 -36.96 -33.00
C THR A 281 32.27 -35.46 -33.36
N SER A 282 32.53 -35.15 -34.63
CA SER A 282 32.52 -33.79 -35.20
C SER A 282 31.13 -33.12 -35.17
N MET A 283 30.05 -33.88 -35.37
CA MET A 283 28.67 -33.38 -35.38
C MET A 283 28.17 -33.05 -33.97
N LEU A 284 28.68 -33.76 -32.95
CA LEU A 284 28.36 -33.50 -31.55
C LEU A 284 28.98 -32.18 -31.07
N SER A 285 30.22 -31.87 -31.45
CA SER A 285 30.87 -30.60 -31.11
C SER A 285 30.17 -29.38 -31.74
N ASP A 286 29.70 -29.50 -32.98
CA ASP A 286 28.97 -28.41 -33.66
C ASP A 286 27.61 -28.13 -33.00
N ARG A 287 26.90 -29.18 -32.56
CA ARG A 287 25.61 -29.01 -31.89
C ARG A 287 25.76 -28.39 -30.50
N THR A 288 26.82 -28.74 -29.77
CA THR A 288 27.14 -28.12 -28.46
C THR A 288 27.57 -26.67 -28.60
N THR A 289 28.36 -26.32 -29.61
CA THR A 289 28.75 -24.91 -29.86
C THR A 289 27.56 -24.07 -30.31
N GLN A 290 26.67 -24.60 -31.16
CA GLN A 290 25.45 -23.92 -31.59
C GLN A 290 24.48 -23.69 -30.41
N HIS A 291 24.28 -24.70 -29.56
CA HIS A 291 23.46 -24.57 -28.35
C HIS A 291 24.03 -23.48 -27.43
N ARG A 292 25.34 -23.45 -27.21
CA ARG A 292 26.00 -22.46 -26.37
C ARG A 292 25.89 -21.03 -26.93
N ARG A 293 26.01 -20.86 -28.26
CA ARG A 293 25.75 -19.58 -28.93
C ARG A 293 24.30 -19.13 -28.75
N ALA A 294 23.33 -20.03 -28.90
CA ALA A 294 21.92 -19.71 -28.70
C ALA A 294 21.62 -19.29 -27.25
N VAL A 295 22.20 -19.97 -26.26
CA VAL A 295 22.10 -19.57 -24.84
C VAL A 295 22.73 -18.21 -24.60
N TYR A 296 23.92 -17.94 -25.17
CA TYR A 296 24.57 -16.64 -25.10
C TYR A 296 23.66 -15.53 -25.63
N GLU A 297 23.07 -15.69 -26.81
CA GLU A 297 22.18 -14.68 -27.39
C GLU A 297 20.92 -14.44 -26.54
N ILE A 298 20.39 -15.46 -25.85
CA ILE A 298 19.25 -15.27 -24.96
C ILE A 298 19.66 -14.44 -23.74
N ARG A 299 20.83 -14.73 -23.15
CA ARG A 299 21.36 -13.97 -22.01
C ARG A 299 21.74 -12.55 -22.37
N ASP A 300 22.25 -12.33 -23.58
CA ASP A 300 22.58 -10.99 -24.08
C ASP A 300 21.32 -10.14 -24.23
N ARG A 301 20.25 -10.70 -24.82
CA ARG A 301 18.94 -10.02 -24.88
C ARG A 301 18.34 -9.78 -23.48
N GLU A 302 18.53 -10.69 -22.54
CA GLU A 302 18.10 -10.50 -21.14
C GLU A 302 18.84 -9.32 -20.50
N LEU A 303 20.16 -9.22 -20.71
CA LEU A 303 20.97 -8.10 -20.24
C LEU A 303 20.53 -6.76 -20.86
N GLU A 304 20.30 -6.72 -22.17
CA GLU A 304 19.80 -5.54 -22.88
C GLU A 304 18.48 -5.04 -22.30
N GLN A 305 17.59 -5.95 -21.89
CA GLN A 305 16.30 -5.62 -21.29
C GLN A 305 16.39 -5.24 -19.81
N ALA A 306 17.38 -5.76 -19.08
CA ALA A 306 17.60 -5.47 -17.66
C ALA A 306 18.23 -4.09 -17.42
N ILE A 307 19.12 -3.62 -18.32
CA ILE A 307 19.80 -2.33 -18.19
C ILE A 307 18.82 -1.14 -18.05
N PRO A 308 17.77 -1.01 -18.89
CA PRO A 308 16.77 0.06 -18.74
C PRO A 308 16.02 0.02 -17.41
N ILE A 309 15.83 -1.16 -16.82
CA ILE A 309 15.18 -1.30 -15.51
C ILE A 309 16.06 -0.65 -14.43
N ALA A 310 17.36 -0.96 -14.44
CA ALA A 310 18.32 -0.39 -13.50
C ALA A 310 18.44 1.13 -13.67
N GLN A 311 18.56 1.62 -14.91
CA GLN A 311 18.62 3.05 -15.21
C GLN A 311 17.38 3.79 -14.69
N ARG A 312 16.18 3.22 -14.91
CA ARG A 312 14.93 3.82 -14.47
C ARG A 312 14.79 3.84 -12.94
N LEU A 313 15.28 2.80 -12.26
CA LEU A 313 15.36 2.77 -10.80
C LEU A 313 16.36 3.82 -10.28
N ASP A 314 17.52 3.96 -10.93
CA ASP A 314 18.54 4.96 -10.57
C ASP A 314 17.99 6.39 -10.70
N GLU A 315 17.31 6.71 -11.81
CA GLU A 315 16.63 8.01 -12.00
C GLU A 315 15.60 8.30 -10.89
N LEU A 316 14.87 7.27 -10.47
CA LEU A 316 13.83 7.41 -9.45
C LEU A 316 14.44 7.63 -8.07
N LEU A 317 15.46 6.83 -7.71
CA LEU A 317 16.10 6.83 -6.40
C LEU A 317 16.91 8.10 -6.11
N VAL A 318 17.28 8.89 -7.12
CA VAL A 318 17.90 10.21 -6.92
C VAL A 318 16.94 11.21 -6.26
N ASN A 319 15.63 11.03 -6.42
CA ASN A 319 14.63 12.01 -6.02
C ASN A 319 13.95 11.62 -4.68
N PRO A 320 13.93 12.50 -3.66
CA PRO A 320 13.06 12.32 -2.50
C PRO A 320 11.59 12.30 -2.92
N PRO A 321 10.73 11.43 -2.35
CA PRO A 321 10.95 10.53 -1.20
C PRO A 321 11.40 9.11 -1.59
N TYR A 322 11.68 8.83 -2.85
CA TYR A 322 11.96 7.48 -3.34
C TYR A 322 13.31 6.96 -2.85
N ASP A 323 14.27 7.86 -2.66
CA ASP A 323 15.62 7.58 -2.15
C ASP A 323 15.65 6.81 -0.80
N THR A 324 14.63 6.98 0.05
CA THR A 324 14.56 6.30 1.36
C THR A 324 13.60 5.12 1.38
N SER A 325 12.96 4.78 0.26
CA SER A 325 11.99 3.69 0.23
C SER A 325 12.69 2.33 0.24
N HIS A 326 12.38 1.52 1.25
CA HIS A 326 13.06 0.23 1.43
C HIS A 326 12.80 -0.74 0.27
N GLU A 327 11.57 -0.77 -0.24
CA GLU A 327 11.18 -1.67 -1.33
C GLU A 327 11.92 -1.35 -2.65
N LEU A 328 12.07 -0.07 -3.01
CA LEU A 328 12.77 0.31 -4.24
C LEU A 328 14.28 0.14 -4.13
N LEU A 329 14.86 0.46 -2.96
CA LEU A 329 16.26 0.20 -2.70
C LEU A 329 16.54 -1.31 -2.76
N HIS A 330 15.70 -2.13 -2.15
CA HIS A 330 15.84 -3.59 -2.18
C HIS A 330 15.75 -4.10 -3.62
N ALA A 331 14.73 -3.69 -4.38
CA ALA A 331 14.60 -4.05 -5.78
C ALA A 331 15.83 -3.65 -6.61
N ARG A 332 16.37 -2.44 -6.41
CA ARG A 332 17.57 -1.98 -7.11
C ARG A 332 18.84 -2.77 -6.74
N GLY A 333 18.98 -3.14 -5.47
CA GLY A 333 20.07 -4.00 -5.00
C GLY A 333 20.03 -5.37 -5.66
N MET A 334 18.84 -6.00 -5.70
CA MET A 334 18.64 -7.29 -6.37
C MET A 334 18.87 -7.21 -7.88
N VAL A 335 18.43 -6.14 -8.54
CA VAL A 335 18.70 -5.92 -9.98
C VAL A 335 20.20 -5.75 -10.24
N ALA A 336 20.96 -5.12 -9.34
CA ALA A 336 22.42 -5.05 -9.47
C ALA A 336 23.09 -6.42 -9.38
N LEU A 337 22.65 -7.29 -8.45
CA LEU A 337 23.15 -8.67 -8.38
C LEU A 337 22.84 -9.42 -9.67
N TRP A 338 21.59 -9.34 -10.14
CA TRP A 338 21.17 -9.95 -11.40
C TRP A 338 22.00 -9.47 -12.61
N LEU A 339 22.27 -8.17 -12.74
CA LEU A 339 23.15 -7.64 -13.78
C LEU A 339 24.60 -8.12 -13.63
N SER A 340 25.12 -8.24 -12.41
CA SER A 340 26.45 -8.78 -12.14
C SER A 340 26.58 -10.21 -12.66
N ASP A 341 25.59 -11.04 -12.35
CA ASP A 341 25.58 -12.45 -12.76
C ASP A 341 25.45 -12.58 -14.28
N LEU A 342 24.59 -11.79 -14.93
CA LEU A 342 24.49 -11.75 -16.40
C LEU A 342 25.82 -11.36 -17.06
N HIS A 343 26.51 -10.34 -16.55
CA HIS A 343 27.82 -9.95 -17.08
C HIS A 343 28.88 -11.03 -16.91
N LYS A 344 28.89 -11.76 -15.77
CA LYS A 344 29.79 -12.89 -15.55
C LYS A 344 29.50 -14.06 -16.48
N GLU A 345 28.23 -14.43 -16.63
CA GLU A 345 27.80 -15.50 -17.52
C GLU A 345 28.20 -15.21 -18.97
N LEU A 346 27.98 -13.98 -19.45
CA LEU A 346 28.35 -13.57 -20.80
C LEU A 346 29.87 -13.56 -21.02
N ALA A 347 30.64 -13.07 -20.04
CA ALA A 347 32.11 -13.11 -20.11
C ALA A 347 32.64 -14.55 -20.14
N SER A 348 32.10 -15.44 -19.30
CA SER A 348 32.46 -16.86 -19.26
C SER A 348 32.12 -17.58 -20.57
N ALA A 349 30.91 -17.37 -21.08
CA ALA A 349 30.44 -17.96 -22.34
C ALA A 349 31.28 -17.49 -23.54
N LYS A 350 31.71 -16.22 -23.55
CA LYS A 350 32.60 -15.69 -24.59
C LYS A 350 33.98 -16.32 -24.54
N ASN A 351 34.63 -16.36 -23.37
CA ASN A 351 35.95 -16.96 -23.20
C ASN A 351 35.98 -18.44 -23.63
N ALA A 352 34.94 -19.19 -23.29
CA ALA A 352 34.83 -20.58 -23.72
C ALA A 352 34.62 -20.73 -25.24
N ASN A 353 34.02 -19.74 -25.94
CA ASN A 353 33.86 -19.77 -27.42
C ASN A 353 35.20 -19.57 -28.11
N THR A 354 36.02 -18.65 -27.58
CA THR A 354 37.37 -18.40 -28.08
C THR A 354 38.27 -19.63 -27.86
N ALA A 355 38.19 -20.30 -26.71
CA ALA A 355 38.98 -21.50 -26.44
C ALA A 355 38.70 -22.66 -27.44
N SER A 356 37.45 -22.81 -27.90
CA SER A 356 37.09 -23.81 -28.91
C SER A 356 37.51 -23.45 -30.34
N ASN A 357 37.68 -22.16 -30.66
CA ASN A 357 38.07 -21.68 -31.99
C ASN A 357 39.59 -21.55 -32.18
N ARG A 358 40.40 -21.79 -31.15
CA ARG A 358 41.87 -21.65 -31.16
C ARG A 358 42.62 -22.80 -31.87
N SER A 359 41.92 -23.62 -32.65
CA SER A 359 42.53 -24.54 -33.59
C SER A 359 42.69 -23.87 -34.95
N ASP A 360 43.93 -23.50 -35.28
CA ASP A 360 44.41 -23.10 -36.62
C ASP A 360 44.19 -21.61 -37.01
N ASP A 361 45.30 -20.88 -37.10
CA ASP A 361 45.53 -19.55 -37.69
C ASP A 361 44.91 -18.26 -37.08
N GLY A 362 45.76 -17.44 -36.43
CA GLY A 362 45.61 -15.97 -36.43
C GLY A 362 45.77 -15.22 -35.09
N ASP A 363 47.01 -14.88 -34.74
CA ASP A 363 47.44 -14.19 -33.49
C ASP A 363 47.04 -12.70 -33.34
N LEU A 364 46.08 -12.18 -34.13
CA LEU A 364 45.79 -10.73 -34.18
C LEU A 364 44.46 -10.30 -33.51
N ASP A 365 43.54 -11.22 -33.23
CA ASP A 365 42.20 -10.89 -32.68
C ASP A 365 42.10 -11.02 -31.14
N ALA A 366 43.06 -11.71 -30.51
CA ALA A 366 43.03 -11.98 -29.07
C ALA A 366 43.09 -10.72 -28.18
N SER A 367 43.72 -9.63 -28.67
CA SER A 367 43.94 -8.40 -27.90
C SER A 367 42.65 -7.59 -27.66
N LEU A 368 41.73 -7.55 -28.63
CA LEU A 368 40.45 -6.85 -28.48
C LEU A 368 39.48 -7.64 -27.59
N GLU A 369 39.50 -8.98 -27.70
CA GLU A 369 38.63 -9.85 -26.90
C GLU A 369 38.98 -9.88 -25.42
N ASP A 370 40.28 -9.87 -25.07
CA ASP A 370 40.74 -9.79 -23.67
C ASP A 370 40.35 -8.45 -23.01
N VAL A 371 40.34 -7.37 -23.79
CA VAL A 371 39.88 -6.05 -23.34
C VAL A 371 38.37 -6.04 -23.09
N GLU A 372 37.57 -6.69 -23.93
CA GLU A 372 36.11 -6.76 -23.74
C GLU A 372 35.69 -7.74 -22.62
N SER A 373 36.42 -8.84 -22.44
CA SER A 373 36.23 -9.79 -21.34
C SER A 373 36.56 -9.13 -20.01
N SER A 374 37.69 -8.41 -19.94
CA SER A 374 38.03 -7.60 -18.77
C SER A 374 37.04 -6.46 -18.53
N ALA A 375 36.52 -5.80 -19.56
CA ALA A 375 35.48 -4.78 -19.43
C ALA A 375 34.18 -5.36 -18.85
N SER A 376 33.76 -6.55 -19.28
CA SER A 376 32.57 -7.23 -18.76
C SER A 376 32.76 -7.66 -17.30
N ALA A 377 33.96 -8.15 -16.94
CA ALA A 377 34.31 -8.45 -15.55
C ALA A 377 34.32 -7.20 -14.66
N VAL A 378 34.82 -6.06 -15.16
CA VAL A 378 34.79 -4.77 -14.46
C VAL A 378 33.35 -4.32 -14.24
N LYS A 379 32.47 -4.42 -15.26
CA LYS A 379 31.04 -4.11 -15.13
C LYS A 379 30.37 -4.99 -14.07
N ALA A 380 30.62 -6.30 -14.11
CA ALA A 380 30.09 -7.23 -13.11
C ALA A 380 30.51 -6.87 -11.68
N ARG A 381 31.79 -6.56 -11.45
CA ARG A 381 32.30 -6.10 -10.15
C ARG A 381 31.66 -4.78 -9.72
N SER A 382 31.49 -3.85 -10.66
CA SER A 382 30.89 -2.55 -10.38
C SER A 382 29.43 -2.68 -9.93
N GLU A 383 28.63 -3.53 -10.57
CA GLU A 383 27.23 -3.77 -10.16
C GLU A 383 27.16 -4.51 -8.82
N ARG A 384 28.04 -5.49 -8.57
CA ARG A 384 28.11 -6.18 -7.27
C ARG A 384 28.45 -5.21 -6.14
N GLN A 385 29.39 -4.29 -6.36
CA GLN A 385 29.74 -3.26 -5.37
C GLN A 385 28.58 -2.26 -5.16
N ARG A 386 27.81 -1.93 -6.20
CA ARG A 386 26.60 -1.11 -6.05
C ARG A 386 25.54 -1.81 -5.20
N ALA A 387 25.28 -3.09 -5.45
CA ALA A 387 24.37 -3.89 -4.63
C ALA A 387 24.76 -3.83 -3.14
N ARG A 388 26.05 -4.02 -2.83
CA ARG A 388 26.56 -3.91 -1.45
C ARG A 388 26.27 -2.56 -0.81
N LYS A 389 26.62 -1.46 -1.48
CA LYS A 389 26.38 -0.10 -0.96
C LYS A 389 24.89 0.12 -0.65
N ILE A 390 24.01 -0.40 -1.49
CA ILE A 390 22.56 -0.30 -1.30
C ILE A 390 22.10 -1.15 -0.11
N PHE A 391 22.55 -2.40 0.01
CA PHE A 391 22.17 -3.27 1.13
C PHE A 391 22.77 -2.81 2.47
N GLN A 392 23.99 -2.28 2.49
CA GLN A 392 24.57 -1.63 3.67
C GLN A 392 23.75 -0.41 4.10
N ARG A 393 23.30 0.41 3.14
CA ARG A 393 22.40 1.54 3.41
C ARG A 393 21.07 1.07 3.99
N LEU A 394 20.49 -0.01 3.45
CA LEU A 394 19.26 -0.63 3.98
C LEU A 394 19.45 -1.19 5.39
N ARG A 395 20.59 -1.85 5.67
CA ARG A 395 20.95 -2.35 7.01
C ARG A 395 21.07 -1.20 8.00
N GLY A 396 21.76 -0.12 7.61
CA GLY A 396 21.92 1.08 8.43
C GLY A 396 20.60 1.83 8.70
N ALA A 397 19.62 1.72 7.79
CA ALA A 397 18.27 2.25 7.98
C ALA A 397 17.38 1.38 8.89
N GLY A 398 17.88 0.23 9.37
CA GLY A 398 17.15 -0.68 10.25
C GLY A 398 16.11 -1.56 9.55
N SER A 399 16.27 -1.79 8.23
CA SER A 399 15.41 -2.73 7.50
C SER A 399 15.83 -4.18 7.73
N GLU A 400 14.86 -5.08 7.83
CA GLU A 400 15.10 -6.53 7.87
C GLU A 400 15.49 -7.00 6.46
N LEU A 401 16.71 -7.54 6.33
CA LEU A 401 17.22 -8.09 5.08
C LEU A 401 17.01 -9.62 5.04
N PRO A 402 16.76 -10.21 3.86
CA PRO A 402 16.75 -11.66 3.70
C PRO A 402 18.09 -12.29 4.12
N PRO A 403 18.09 -13.54 4.64
CA PRO A 403 19.31 -14.21 5.11
C PRO A 403 20.37 -14.30 4.02
N ASP A 404 19.98 -14.63 2.77
CA ASP A 404 20.88 -14.72 1.61
C ASP A 404 21.60 -13.39 1.34
N VAL A 405 20.95 -12.26 1.62
CA VAL A 405 21.54 -10.93 1.44
C VAL A 405 22.47 -10.57 2.60
N VAL A 406 22.19 -11.09 3.79
CA VAL A 406 23.07 -10.95 4.96
C VAL A 406 24.35 -11.76 4.74
N GLU A 407 24.24 -13.02 4.32
CA GLU A 407 25.38 -13.88 3.94
C GLU A 407 26.24 -13.20 2.86
N PHE A 408 25.62 -12.69 1.79
CA PHE A 408 26.32 -11.94 0.74
C PHE A 408 27.11 -10.71 1.23
N LEU A 409 26.68 -10.08 2.34
CA LEU A 409 27.40 -8.97 2.96
C LEU A 409 28.55 -9.46 3.85
N GLU A 410 28.40 -10.62 4.49
CA GLU A 410 29.39 -11.24 5.38
C GLU A 410 30.54 -11.93 4.61
N ASP A 411 30.23 -12.56 3.46
CA ASP A 411 31.19 -13.28 2.59
C ASP A 411 32.41 -12.45 2.13
N ASP A 412 32.37 -11.12 2.24
CA ASP A 412 33.44 -10.22 1.77
C ASP A 412 34.02 -9.37 2.91
N ASP A 413 33.48 -9.48 4.12
CA ASP A 413 34.16 -9.01 5.33
C ASP A 413 35.33 -9.97 5.66
N GLU A 414 35.21 -11.27 5.30
CA GLU A 414 36.30 -12.26 5.43
C GLU A 414 37.46 -12.00 4.45
N ASP A 415 37.18 -11.52 3.24
CA ASP A 415 38.21 -11.21 2.23
C ASP A 415 38.97 -9.88 2.50
N GLN A 416 38.50 -9.04 3.43
CA GLN A 416 39.14 -7.77 3.81
C GLN A 416 40.08 -7.88 5.02
N ASP A 417 40.00 -8.97 5.78
CA ASP A 417 40.87 -9.21 6.95
C ASP A 417 42.22 -9.87 6.57
N ASP A 418 42.41 -10.23 5.30
CA ASP A 418 43.61 -10.89 4.76
C ASP A 418 44.55 -9.96 3.92
N GLU A 419 44.34 -8.63 3.92
CA GLU A 419 45.27 -7.64 3.32
C GLU A 419 46.16 -6.89 4.32
#